data_AF-A0A3D4B8T3-F1
#
_entry.id   AF-A0A3D4B8T3-F1
#
_cell.length_a   1.000
_cell.length_b   1.000
_cell.length_c   1.000
_cell.angle_alpha   90.00
_cell.angle_beta   90.00
_cell.angle_gamma   90.00
#
_symmetry.space_group_name_H-M   'P 1'
#
loop_
_entity.id
_entity.type
_entity.pdbx_description
1 polymer ?
#
loop_
_entity_poly.entity_id
_entity_poly.type
_entity_poly.pdbx_seq_one_letter_code
_entity_poly.pdbx_strand_id
1 'polypeptide(L)' 'MEVILVTGGAGFIGCNFTRYLLDQETSCKVIVLDALTYAGNLA' A
#
# COMPACT_ATOMS: atom_id res chain seq x y z
N MET A 1 16.41 -4.11 -6.45
CA MET A 1 15.27 -3.30 -5.98
C MET A 1 14.01 -3.94 -6.52
N GLU A 2 13.26 -4.61 -5.66
CA GLU A 2 12.02 -5.30 -6.04
C GLU A 2 10.86 -4.29 -6.10
N VAL A 3 9.95 -4.45 -7.06
CA VAL A 3 8.78 -3.57 -7.20
C VAL A 3 7.53 -4.36 -6.83
N ILE A 4 6.83 -3.90 -5.79
CA ILE A 4 5.64 -4.55 -5.24
C ILE A 4 4.42 -3.70 -5.58
N LEU A 5 3.45 -4.27 -6.30
CA LEU A 5 2.15 -3.66 -6.56
C LEU A 5 1.14 -4.11 -5.51
N VAL A 6 0.66 -3.17 -4.70
CA VAL A 6 -0.39 -3.42 -3.71
C VAL A 6 -1.72 -2.88 -4.24
N THR A 7 -2.64 -3.78 -4.58
CA THR A 7 -4.01 -3.41 -4.96
C THR A 7 -4.90 -3.28 -3.73
N GLY A 8 -5.73 -2.23 -3.64
CA GLY A 8 -6.59 -2.03 -2.47
C GLY A 8 -5.82 -1.52 -1.23
N GLY A 9 -4.67 -0.86 -1.44
CA GLY A 9 -3.77 -0.40 -0.38
C GLY A 9 -4.29 0.72 0.51
N ALA A 10 -5.41 1.37 0.17
CA ALA A 10 -6.11 2.33 1.03
C ALA A 10 -7.12 1.64 1.96
N GLY A 11 -7.42 0.35 1.75
CA GLY A 11 -8.27 -0.44 2.64
C GLY A 11 -7.60 -0.76 3.99
N PHE A 12 -8.39 -1.32 4.93
CA PHE A 12 -7.91 -1.63 6.29
C PHE A 12 -6.65 -2.51 6.30
N ILE A 13 -6.67 -3.65 5.61
CA ILE A 13 -5.52 -4.56 5.53
C ILE A 13 -4.44 -3.99 4.62
N GLY A 14 -4.83 -3.46 3.45
CA GLY A 14 -3.89 -2.94 2.46
C GLY A 14 -2.99 -1.83 2.99
N CYS A 15 -3.52 -0.92 3.81
CA CYS A 15 -2.74 0.18 4.36
C CYS A 15 -1.79 -0.28 5.47
N ASN A 16 -2.15 -1.28 6.27
CA ASN A 16 -1.25 -1.87 7.26
C ASN A 16 -0.17 -2.72 6.60
N PHE A 17 -0.52 -3.48 5.57
CA PHE A 17 0.44 -4.26 4.79
C PHE A 17 1.46 -3.36 4.08
N THR A 18 1.00 -2.26 3.48
CA THR A 18 1.88 -1.26 2.86
C THR A 18 2.86 -0.67 3.87
N ARG A 19 2.39 -0.30 5.07
CA ARG A 19 3.25 0.19 6.15
C ARG A 19 4.24 -0.86 6.61
N TYR A 20 3.80 -2.10 6.81
CA TYR A 20 4.65 -3.22 7.18
C TYR A 20 5.78 -3.46 6.15
N LEU A 21 5.47 -3.41 4.85
CA LEU A 21 6.48 -3.55 3.79
C LEU A 21 7.52 -2.42 3.83
N LEU A 22 7.09 -1.19 4.09
CA LEU A 22 7.98 -0.03 4.19
C LEU A 22 8.82 -0.04 5.48
N ASP A 23 8.29 -0.60 6.58
CA ASP A 23 8.97 -0.67 7.88
C ASP A 23 9.98 -1.83 7.99
N GLN A 24 9.76 -2.95 7.28
CA GLN A 24 10.57 -4.17 7.48
C GLN A 24 11.83 -4.28 6.63
N GLU A 25 11.93 -3.69 5.43
CA GLU A 25 13.14 -3.78 4.58
C GLU A 25 13.18 -2.70 3.49
N THR A 26 14.29 -1.96 3.45
CA THR A 26 14.50 -0.65 2.80
C THR A 26 14.83 -0.71 1.30
N SER A 27 14.67 -1.86 0.64
CA SER A 27 15.12 -2.07 -0.74
C SER A 27 14.02 -2.40 -1.76
N CYS A 28 12.75 -2.23 -1.38
CA CYS A 28 11.61 -2.39 -2.27
C CYS A 28 10.94 -1.05 -2.63
N LYS A 29 10.41 -0.96 -3.85
CA LYS A 29 9.52 0.12 -4.28
C LYS A 29 8.09 -0.40 -4.19
N VAL A 30 7.27 0.22 -3.33
CA VAL A 30 5.84 -0.10 -3.24
C VAL A 30 5.05 0.85 -4.12
N ILE A 31 4.19 0.30 -4.98
CA ILE A 31 3.21 1.04 -5.77
C ILE A 31 1.83 0.62 -5.28
N VAL A 32 1.05 1.57 -4.78
CA VAL A 32 -0.34 1.32 -4.37
C VAL A 32 -1.27 1.68 -5.52
N LEU A 33 -2.10 0.72 -5.94
CA LEU A 33 -3.22 0.95 -6.86
C LEU A 33 -4.52 0.76 -6.08
N ASP A 34 -5.30 1.83 -5.93
CA ASP A 34 -6.57 1.77 -5.21
C ASP A 34 -7.65 2.54 -5.95
N ALA A 35 -8.87 2.01 -5.95
CA ALA A 35 -10.04 2.64 -6.56
C ALA A 35 -10.75 3.62 -5.60
N LEU A 36 -10.32 3.67 -4.33
CA LEU A 36 -10.81 4.55 -3.27
C LEU A 36 -12.32 4.43 -3.00
N THR A 37 -12.91 3.25 -3.23
CA THR A 37 -14.35 3.02 -3.09
C THR A 37 -14.81 2.65 -1.67
N TYR A 38 -13.90 2.25 -0.79
CA TYR A 38 -14.21 1.78 0.57
C TYR A 38 -13.71 2.72 1.68
N ALA A 39 -12.38 2.91 1.78
CA ALA A 39 -11.73 3.65 2.88
C ALA A 39 -10.76 4.74 2.38
N GLY A 40 -10.88 5.14 1.12
CA GLY A 40 -10.06 6.21 0.55
C GLY A 40 -10.45 7.56 1.13
N ASN A 41 -9.47 8.32 1.63
CA ASN A 41 -9.66 9.72 1.99
C ASN A 41 -9.21 10.62 0.83
N LEU A 42 -10.12 11.42 0.28
CA LEU A 42 -9.86 12.41 -0.78
C LEU A 42 -9.65 13.83 -0.26
N ALA A 43 -9.81 14.04 1.05
CA ALA A 43 -9.74 15.35 1.70
C ALA A 43 -8.30 15.88 1.85
#